data_AF-A0AB38G5X0-F1
#
_entry.id   AF-A0AB38G5X0-F1
#
_cell.length_a   1.000
_cell.length_b   1.000
_cell.length_c   1.000
_cell.angle_alpha   90.00
_cell.angle_beta   90.00
_cell.angle_gamma   90.00
#
_symmetry.space_group_name_H-M   'P 1'
#
loop_
_entity.id
_entity.type
_entity.pdbx_description
1 polymer ?
#
loop_
_entity_poly.entity_id
_entity_poly.type
_entity_poly.pdbx_seq_one_letter_code
_entity_poly.pdbx_strand_id
1 'polypeptide(L)'
;MLLAIIQVESGGTAEDVMQSSESLGLLPNSLDTESSIKQGCKYFASLLSSCKNQGMDDLNVAIQSYNYGGGYVGYVAGNGKKHTYNLAESFAREKSGGKKVTYTNPIAVAKNGGWRYQYGNQFYVELVNQYLTVPQVSGELAQKVMNEALKYQGWKYVYGGSSPTTLFDCSGLTQWCYGKAGISLPRTAQAQYDATQHLPLSQAKAGDLVFFHSTYNAGSYVTHVGILVSPTQMYHAGDPIGYADLSSSYWQQHLIGAGRVK
;
A
#
# COMPACT_ATOMS: atom_id res chain seq x y z
N MET A 1 -6.15 5.60 -2.03
CA MET A 1 -5.67 6.98 -2.25
C MET A 1 -4.65 7.41 -1.21
N LEU A 2 -5.03 7.63 0.05
CA LEU A 2 -4.11 8.15 1.07
C LEU A 2 -2.85 7.28 1.28
N LEU A 3 -2.98 5.95 1.21
CA LEU A 3 -1.83 5.04 1.24
C LEU A 3 -0.90 5.20 0.03
N ALA A 4 -1.45 5.47 -1.16
CA ALA A 4 -0.65 5.74 -2.35
C ALA A 4 0.11 7.07 -2.22
N ILE A 5 -0.50 8.06 -1.57
CA ILE A 5 0.18 9.32 -1.21
C ILE A 5 1.33 9.03 -0.24
N ILE A 6 1.10 8.32 0.87
CA ILE A 6 2.18 7.91 1.81
C ILE A 6 3.32 7.19 1.09
N GLN A 7 2.99 6.27 0.19
CA GLN A 7 3.98 5.52 -0.58
C GLN A 7 4.85 6.41 -1.48
N VAL A 8 4.26 7.46 -2.08
CA VAL A 8 5.00 8.42 -2.91
C VAL A 8 5.79 9.42 -2.06
N GLU A 9 5.25 9.86 -0.92
CA GLU A 9 5.87 10.87 -0.07
C GLU A 9 7.05 10.33 0.74
N SER A 10 6.90 9.15 1.35
CA SER A 10 7.89 8.63 2.30
C SER A 10 8.16 7.14 2.17
N GLY A 11 7.42 6.41 1.33
CA GLY A 11 7.42 4.95 1.34
C GLY A 11 6.96 4.34 2.67
N GLY A 12 6.35 5.14 3.55
CA GLY A 12 5.96 4.73 4.90
C GLY A 12 7.13 4.63 5.90
N THR A 13 8.32 5.15 5.58
CA THR A 13 9.52 5.01 6.43
C THR A 13 9.90 6.27 7.21
N ALA A 14 9.37 7.45 6.83
CA ALA A 14 9.59 8.69 7.56
C ALA A 14 8.61 8.83 8.73
N GLU A 15 8.98 9.55 9.78
CA GLU A 15 8.08 9.81 10.91
C GLU A 15 6.86 10.66 10.48
N ASP A 16 7.08 11.73 9.71
CA ASP A 16 6.04 12.45 8.97
C ASP A 16 5.68 11.67 7.69
N VAL A 17 4.98 10.54 7.87
CA VAL A 17 4.67 9.57 6.80
C VAL A 17 3.93 10.16 5.60
N MET A 18 3.12 11.21 5.81
CA MET A 18 2.38 11.91 4.76
C MET A 18 3.10 13.16 4.23
N GLN A 19 4.29 13.52 4.74
CA GLN A 19 4.98 14.79 4.46
C GLN A 19 4.01 15.99 4.53
N SER A 20 3.26 16.06 5.63
CA SER A 20 2.14 16.98 5.77
C SER A 20 2.44 18.19 6.66
N SER A 21 3.66 18.28 7.22
CA SER A 21 4.11 19.40 8.06
C SER A 21 3.96 20.76 7.37
N GLU A 22 4.39 20.87 6.11
CA GLU A 22 4.35 22.12 5.35
C GLU A 22 2.90 22.59 5.09
N SER A 23 1.93 21.68 5.06
CA SER A 23 0.51 22.04 4.94
C SER A 23 -0.04 22.79 6.16
N LEU A 24 0.68 22.74 7.31
CA LEU A 24 0.44 23.53 8.51
C LEU A 24 1.36 24.75 8.64
N GLY A 25 2.24 25.00 7.67
CA GLY A 25 3.27 26.04 7.76
C GLY A 25 4.40 25.70 8.74
N LEU A 26 4.57 24.41 9.07
CA LEU A 26 5.71 23.92 9.86
C LEU A 26 6.91 23.66 8.96
N LEU A 27 8.08 23.47 9.57
CA LEU A 27 9.26 22.98 8.86
C LEU A 27 9.04 21.53 8.38
N PRO A 28 9.70 21.09 7.31
CA PRO A 28 9.59 19.70 6.84
C PRO A 28 9.91 18.69 7.96
N ASN A 29 9.16 17.58 8.03
CA ASN A 29 9.34 16.50 9.01
C ASN A 29 9.18 16.93 10.48
N SER A 30 8.24 17.83 10.78
CA SER A 30 7.97 18.29 12.15
C SER A 30 6.91 17.47 12.89
N LEU A 31 6.07 16.72 12.17
CA LEU A 31 4.96 15.97 12.75
C LEU A 31 5.37 14.52 13.06
N ASP A 32 4.92 14.02 14.20
CA ASP A 32 4.89 12.57 14.48
C ASP A 32 3.93 11.84 13.51
N THR A 33 4.00 10.51 13.46
CA THR A 33 3.23 9.68 12.51
C THR A 33 1.71 9.85 12.66
N GLU A 34 1.19 9.92 13.88
CA GLU A 34 -0.26 10.07 14.10
C GLU A 34 -0.74 11.46 13.64
N SER A 35 0.01 12.50 14.03
CA SER A 35 -0.25 13.89 13.64
C SER A 35 -0.12 14.09 12.13
N SER A 36 0.84 13.43 11.49
CA SER A 36 1.03 13.41 10.04
C SER A 36 -0.17 12.80 9.32
N ILE A 37 -0.63 11.62 9.74
CA ILE A 37 -1.81 10.97 9.13
C ILE A 37 -3.06 11.85 9.33
N LYS A 38 -3.26 12.37 10.53
CA LYS A 38 -4.40 13.23 10.85
C LYS A 38 -4.41 14.50 9.99
N GLN A 39 -3.27 15.16 9.89
CA GLN A 39 -3.14 16.39 9.12
C GLN A 39 -3.25 16.11 7.62
N GLY A 40 -2.58 15.09 7.09
CA GLY A 40 -2.67 14.72 5.68
C GLY A 40 -4.09 14.36 5.24
N CYS A 41 -4.84 13.61 6.06
CA CYS A 41 -6.26 13.33 5.84
C CYS A 41 -7.10 14.63 5.81
N LYS A 42 -6.93 15.49 6.81
CA LYS A 42 -7.63 16.78 6.90
C LYS A 42 -7.33 17.67 5.68
N TYR A 43 -6.06 17.73 5.28
CA TYR A 43 -5.63 18.54 4.16
C TYR A 43 -6.23 18.04 2.85
N PHE A 44 -6.13 16.74 2.56
CA PHE A 44 -6.70 16.15 1.35
C PHE A 44 -8.22 16.32 1.27
N ALA A 45 -8.94 16.16 2.40
CA ALA A 45 -10.38 16.43 2.47
C ALA A 45 -10.73 17.90 2.15
N SER A 46 -9.90 18.85 2.59
CA SER A 46 -10.09 20.27 2.28
C SER A 46 -9.88 20.56 0.78
N LEU A 47 -8.93 19.89 0.13
CA LEU A 47 -8.69 19.98 -1.31
C LEU A 47 -9.86 19.41 -2.12
N LEU A 48 -10.38 18.23 -1.74
CA LEU A 48 -11.59 17.66 -2.35
C LEU A 48 -12.79 18.61 -2.23
N SER A 49 -12.97 19.21 -1.06
CA SER A 49 -14.04 20.18 -0.82
C SER A 49 -13.87 21.43 -1.70
N SER A 50 -12.64 21.93 -1.84
CA SER A 50 -12.31 23.04 -2.74
C SER A 50 -12.59 22.72 -4.20
N CYS A 51 -12.26 21.51 -4.66
CA CYS A 51 -12.57 21.05 -6.03
C CYS A 51 -14.07 21.05 -6.27
N LYS A 52 -14.85 20.47 -5.34
CA LYS A 52 -16.32 20.41 -5.42
C LYS A 52 -16.94 21.81 -5.46
N ASN A 53 -16.47 22.74 -4.63
CA ASN A 53 -16.95 24.12 -4.61
C ASN A 53 -16.68 24.87 -5.93
N GLN A 54 -15.70 24.43 -6.71
CA GLN A 54 -15.39 24.97 -8.03
C GLN A 54 -16.03 24.16 -9.19
N GLY A 55 -16.86 23.18 -8.85
CA GLY A 55 -17.57 22.33 -9.80
C GLY A 55 -16.65 21.39 -10.57
N MET A 56 -15.65 20.83 -9.89
CA MET A 56 -14.72 19.83 -10.43
C MET A 56 -14.87 18.50 -9.69
N ASP A 57 -15.05 17.42 -10.45
CA ASP A 57 -15.15 16.04 -9.93
C ASP A 57 -13.89 15.20 -10.23
N ASP A 58 -12.89 15.79 -10.89
CA ASP A 58 -11.65 15.11 -11.24
C ASP A 58 -10.73 14.97 -10.02
N LEU A 59 -10.66 13.76 -9.48
CA LEU A 59 -9.85 13.40 -8.32
C LEU A 59 -8.37 13.75 -8.50
N ASN A 60 -7.86 13.74 -9.74
CA ASN A 60 -6.46 14.07 -10.01
C ASN A 60 -6.12 15.53 -9.69
N VAL A 61 -7.11 16.43 -9.69
CA VAL A 61 -6.91 17.82 -9.26
C VAL A 61 -6.53 17.86 -7.78
N ALA A 62 -7.28 17.15 -6.92
CA ALA A 62 -6.97 17.07 -5.50
C ALA A 62 -5.64 16.35 -5.22
N ILE A 63 -5.32 15.30 -5.99
CA ILE A 63 -4.02 14.60 -5.89
C ILE A 63 -2.88 15.57 -6.19
N GLN A 64 -2.90 16.24 -7.35
CA GLN A 64 -1.84 17.19 -7.71
C GLN A 64 -1.78 18.38 -6.73
N SER A 65 -2.93 18.84 -6.22
CA SER A 65 -2.99 19.88 -5.21
C SER A 65 -2.45 19.47 -3.84
N TYR A 66 -2.34 18.17 -3.53
CA TYR A 66 -1.64 17.75 -2.32
C TYR A 66 -0.17 18.19 -2.37
N ASN A 67 0.45 18.04 -3.54
CA ASN A 67 1.84 18.42 -3.78
C ASN A 67 2.04 19.92 -4.12
N TYR A 68 1.13 20.51 -4.89
CA TYR A 68 1.21 21.91 -5.35
C TYR A 68 0.51 22.92 -4.45
N GLY A 69 -0.25 22.43 -3.47
CA GLY A 69 -1.15 23.24 -2.67
C GLY A 69 -2.47 23.60 -3.37
N GLY A 70 -3.38 24.18 -2.58
CA GLY A 70 -4.74 24.53 -3.01
C GLY A 70 -4.82 25.55 -4.16
N GLY A 71 -3.75 26.32 -4.43
CA GLY A 71 -3.68 27.24 -5.57
C GLY A 71 -3.85 26.55 -6.92
N TYR A 72 -3.45 25.27 -7.03
CA TYR A 72 -3.63 24.49 -8.25
C TYR A 72 -5.12 24.18 -8.54
N VAL A 73 -5.97 24.09 -7.51
CA VAL A 73 -7.42 23.90 -7.69
C VAL A 73 -8.00 25.09 -8.47
N GLY A 74 -7.68 26.32 -8.05
CA GLY A 74 -8.11 27.53 -8.76
C GLY A 74 -7.55 27.62 -10.17
N TYR A 75 -6.29 27.20 -10.37
CA TYR A 75 -5.67 27.17 -11.69
C TYR A 75 -6.44 26.24 -12.65
N VAL A 76 -6.78 25.02 -12.23
CA VAL A 76 -7.52 24.08 -13.08
C VAL A 76 -8.98 24.51 -13.30
N ALA A 77 -9.61 25.12 -12.30
CA ALA A 77 -10.99 25.61 -12.44
C ALA A 77 -11.15 26.64 -13.57
N GLY A 78 -10.15 27.50 -13.78
CA GLY A 78 -10.08 28.44 -14.90
C GLY A 78 -9.64 27.83 -16.23
N ASN A 79 -9.17 26.58 -16.25
CA ASN A 79 -8.55 25.92 -17.40
C ASN A 79 -9.20 24.57 -17.73
N GLY A 80 -10.53 24.55 -17.87
CA GLY A 80 -11.26 23.38 -18.35
C GLY A 80 -11.63 22.35 -17.28
N LYS A 81 -11.39 22.64 -15.99
CA LYS A 81 -11.94 21.90 -14.84
C LYS A 81 -11.49 20.43 -14.72
N LYS A 82 -10.45 20.04 -15.47
CA LYS A 82 -9.86 18.71 -15.44
C LYS A 82 -8.35 18.82 -15.37
N HIS A 83 -7.73 17.95 -14.58
CA HIS A 83 -6.29 17.84 -14.53
C HIS A 83 -5.77 17.32 -15.87
N THR A 84 -4.63 17.86 -16.29
CA THR A 84 -3.79 17.28 -17.35
C THR A 84 -2.33 17.46 -16.96
N TYR A 85 -1.46 16.62 -17.50
CA TYR A 85 -0.01 16.80 -17.38
C TYR A 85 0.43 18.21 -17.79
N ASN A 86 -0.08 18.72 -18.92
CA ASN A 86 0.28 20.03 -19.44
C ASN A 86 -0.10 21.16 -18.47
N LEU A 87 -1.24 21.06 -17.77
CA LEU A 87 -1.61 22.03 -16.74
C LEU A 87 -0.70 21.94 -15.51
N ALA A 88 -0.33 20.73 -15.10
CA ALA A 88 0.62 20.55 -13.99
C ALA A 88 2.03 21.06 -14.33
N GLU A 89 2.48 20.86 -15.57
CA GLU A 89 3.75 21.37 -16.08
C GLU A 89 3.75 22.90 -16.17
N SER A 90 2.72 23.50 -16.79
CA SER A 90 2.59 24.96 -16.91
C SER A 90 2.53 25.64 -15.53
N PHE A 91 1.77 25.08 -14.59
CA PHE A 91 1.70 25.61 -13.24
C PHE A 91 3.07 25.62 -12.54
N ALA A 92 3.82 24.51 -12.60
CA ALA A 92 5.16 24.49 -12.01
C ALA A 92 6.16 25.39 -12.74
N ARG A 93 6.04 25.52 -14.07
CA ARG A 93 6.86 26.47 -14.85
C ARG A 93 6.65 27.90 -14.39
N GLU A 94 5.40 28.31 -14.23
CA GLU A 94 5.03 29.66 -13.76
C GLU A 94 5.57 29.89 -12.34
N LYS A 95 5.36 28.93 -11.44
CA LYS A 95 5.81 29.04 -10.05
C LYS A 95 7.33 28.99 -9.87
N SER A 96 8.05 28.28 -10.74
CA SER A 96 9.51 28.18 -10.68
C SER A 96 10.23 29.29 -11.43
N GLY A 97 9.52 30.17 -12.15
CA GLY A 97 10.11 31.12 -13.08
C GLY A 97 10.87 30.43 -14.23
N GLY A 98 10.42 29.24 -14.64
CA GLY A 98 11.03 28.44 -15.69
C GLY A 98 12.29 27.67 -15.29
N LYS A 99 12.71 27.70 -14.02
CA LYS A 99 13.87 26.94 -13.53
C LYS A 99 13.57 25.44 -13.51
N LYS A 100 14.51 24.65 -14.05
CA LYS A 100 14.45 23.19 -14.13
C LYS A 100 15.47 22.55 -13.18
N VAL A 101 15.16 21.34 -12.72
CA VAL A 101 16.06 20.48 -11.95
C VAL A 101 16.05 19.07 -12.54
N THR A 102 17.19 18.39 -12.45
CA THR A 102 17.32 16.99 -12.84
C THR A 102 16.37 16.11 -12.03
N TYR A 103 15.69 15.20 -12.71
CA TYR A 103 14.78 14.24 -12.09
C TYR A 103 14.79 12.93 -12.88
N THR A 104 15.58 11.97 -12.40
CA THR A 104 15.89 10.71 -13.10
C THR A 104 14.85 9.61 -12.90
N ASN A 105 13.65 9.94 -12.40
CA ASN A 105 12.58 8.96 -12.30
C ASN A 105 12.24 8.42 -13.71
N PRO A 106 12.05 7.10 -13.89
CA PRO A 106 11.79 6.51 -15.21
C PRO A 106 10.63 7.16 -15.97
N ILE A 107 9.57 7.60 -15.28
CA ILE A 107 8.45 8.32 -15.88
C ILE A 107 8.91 9.64 -16.50
N ALA A 108 9.70 10.42 -15.78
CA ALA A 108 10.23 11.69 -16.27
C ALA A 108 11.24 11.48 -17.41
N VAL A 109 12.12 10.48 -17.27
CA VAL A 109 13.07 10.10 -18.33
C VAL A 109 12.35 9.77 -19.62
N ALA A 110 11.32 8.92 -19.58
CA ALA A 110 10.53 8.54 -20.73
C ALA A 110 9.73 9.73 -21.32
N LYS A 111 9.25 10.65 -20.48
CA LYS A 111 8.42 11.77 -20.91
C LYS A 111 9.22 12.91 -21.55
N ASN A 112 10.32 13.33 -20.91
CA ASN A 112 10.98 14.59 -21.25
C ASN A 112 12.52 14.55 -21.13
N GLY A 113 13.12 13.38 -20.93
CA GLY A 113 14.56 13.21 -20.77
C GLY A 113 15.08 13.35 -19.33
N GLY A 114 14.18 13.42 -18.33
CA GLY A 114 14.55 13.28 -16.92
C GLY A 114 14.74 14.61 -16.20
N TRP A 115 13.76 15.50 -16.30
CA TRP A 115 13.75 16.77 -15.55
C TRP A 115 12.34 17.15 -15.11
N ARG A 116 12.27 18.08 -14.14
CA ARG A 116 11.04 18.76 -13.73
C ARG A 116 11.31 20.24 -13.46
N TYR A 117 10.28 21.06 -13.45
CA TYR A 117 10.37 22.43 -12.93
C TYR A 117 10.62 22.42 -11.42
N GLN A 118 11.36 23.41 -10.92
CA GLN A 118 11.75 23.55 -9.51
C GLN A 118 10.59 24.05 -8.62
N TYR A 119 9.44 23.42 -8.73
CA TYR A 119 8.27 23.68 -7.90
C TYR A 119 7.40 22.41 -7.83
N GLY A 120 7.22 21.86 -6.63
CA GLY A 120 6.55 20.57 -6.43
C GLY A 120 7.07 19.47 -7.37
N ASN A 121 6.18 18.63 -7.87
CA ASN A 121 6.45 17.59 -8.85
C ASN A 121 5.32 17.51 -9.89
N GLN A 122 5.62 17.88 -11.14
CA GLN A 122 4.66 17.82 -12.26
C GLN A 122 4.22 16.42 -12.67
N PHE A 123 4.89 15.38 -12.15
CA PHE A 123 4.56 13.97 -12.37
C PHE A 123 3.77 13.36 -11.20
N TYR A 124 3.37 14.15 -10.20
CA TYR A 124 2.82 13.63 -8.95
C TYR A 124 1.59 12.74 -9.13
N VAL A 125 0.66 13.12 -10.00
CA VAL A 125 -0.51 12.29 -10.34
C VAL A 125 -0.09 10.95 -10.94
N GLU A 126 0.88 10.93 -11.86
CA GLU A 126 1.40 9.71 -12.48
C GLU A 126 2.11 8.82 -11.44
N LEU A 127 2.81 9.43 -10.48
CA LEU A 127 3.47 8.72 -9.38
C LEU A 127 2.46 8.08 -8.43
N VAL A 128 1.45 8.82 -7.99
CA VAL A 128 0.41 8.31 -7.08
C VAL A 128 -0.43 7.22 -7.75
N ASN A 129 -0.77 7.39 -9.03
CA ASN A 129 -1.61 6.44 -9.75
C ASN A 129 -0.97 5.07 -9.95
N GLN A 130 0.37 4.96 -9.93
CA GLN A 130 1.07 3.65 -9.94
C GLN A 130 0.66 2.76 -8.77
N TYR A 131 0.28 3.35 -7.63
CA TYR A 131 -0.12 2.63 -6.42
C TYR A 131 -1.64 2.58 -6.22
N LEU A 132 -2.42 3.20 -7.11
CA LEU A 132 -3.88 3.05 -7.14
C LEU A 132 -4.31 1.85 -7.99
N THR A 133 -3.47 1.47 -8.96
CA THR A 133 -3.46 0.11 -9.51
C THR A 133 -2.90 -0.86 -8.48
N VAL A 134 -3.53 -0.92 -7.30
CA VAL A 134 -3.36 -2.07 -6.42
C VAL A 134 -3.77 -3.27 -7.28
N PRO A 135 -2.98 -4.35 -7.35
CA PRO A 135 -3.52 -5.62 -7.79
C PRO A 135 -4.69 -5.89 -6.86
N GLN A 136 -5.90 -5.56 -7.28
CA GLN A 136 -7.11 -5.98 -6.59
C GLN A 136 -6.88 -7.45 -6.36
N VAL A 137 -6.91 -7.88 -5.09
CA VAL A 137 -6.70 -9.26 -4.70
C VAL A 137 -7.66 -10.08 -5.56
N SER A 138 -7.12 -10.67 -6.61
CA SER A 138 -7.94 -11.01 -7.77
C SER A 138 -8.57 -12.36 -7.51
N GLY A 139 -9.89 -12.42 -7.53
CA GLY A 139 -10.65 -13.63 -7.25
C GLY A 139 -11.48 -13.51 -5.97
N GLU A 140 -12.70 -14.04 -6.04
CA GLU A 140 -13.70 -13.90 -4.99
C GLU A 140 -13.22 -14.46 -3.63
N LEU A 141 -12.54 -15.61 -3.65
CA LEU A 141 -11.96 -16.22 -2.45
C LEU A 141 -10.95 -15.27 -1.79
N ALA A 142 -9.99 -14.80 -2.57
CA ALA A 142 -8.90 -13.99 -2.07
C ALA A 142 -9.43 -12.66 -1.48
N GLN A 143 -10.45 -12.05 -2.11
CA GLN A 143 -11.12 -10.87 -1.59
C GLN A 143 -11.85 -11.16 -0.26
N LYS A 144 -12.58 -12.28 -0.15
CA LYS A 144 -13.27 -12.66 1.10
C LYS A 144 -12.27 -12.90 2.24
N VAL A 145 -11.20 -13.64 1.95
CA VAL A 145 -10.13 -13.94 2.91
C VAL A 145 -9.46 -12.64 3.38
N MET A 146 -9.07 -11.76 2.47
CA MET A 146 -8.40 -10.51 2.83
C MET A 146 -9.31 -9.50 3.52
N ASN A 147 -10.59 -9.42 3.15
CA ASN A 147 -11.57 -8.59 3.86
C ASN A 147 -11.73 -9.00 5.32
N GLU A 148 -11.63 -10.30 5.63
CA GLU A 148 -11.62 -10.77 7.01
C GLU A 148 -10.26 -10.49 7.67
N ALA A 149 -9.15 -10.83 7.01
CA ALA A 149 -7.81 -10.71 7.57
C ALA A 149 -7.43 -9.26 7.95
N LEU A 150 -7.84 -8.27 7.15
CA LEU A 150 -7.57 -6.86 7.38
C LEU A 150 -8.22 -6.29 8.65
N LYS A 151 -9.24 -6.96 9.19
CA LYS A 151 -9.85 -6.58 10.49
C LYS A 151 -8.88 -6.72 11.66
N TYR A 152 -7.82 -7.50 11.48
CA TYR A 152 -6.83 -7.82 12.50
C TYR A 152 -5.47 -7.17 12.24
N GLN A 153 -5.38 -6.25 11.27
CA GLN A 153 -4.13 -5.56 10.97
C GLN A 153 -3.64 -4.80 12.21
N GLY A 154 -2.37 -4.98 12.56
CA GLY A 154 -1.75 -4.38 13.75
C GLY A 154 -1.99 -5.14 15.05
N TRP A 155 -2.76 -6.24 15.05
CA TRP A 155 -2.97 -7.03 16.28
C TRP A 155 -1.69 -7.78 16.67
N LYS A 156 -1.55 -8.09 17.97
CA LYS A 156 -0.42 -8.84 18.50
C LYS A 156 -0.51 -10.32 18.13
N TYR A 157 0.64 -10.95 17.87
CA TYR A 157 0.73 -12.41 17.73
C TYR A 157 0.45 -13.11 19.07
N VAL A 158 -0.37 -14.18 19.05
CA VAL A 158 -0.59 -15.04 20.21
C VAL A 158 -0.49 -16.50 19.80
N TYR A 159 0.53 -17.19 20.33
CA TYR A 159 0.74 -18.62 20.10
C TYR A 159 -0.50 -19.43 20.55
N GLY A 160 -1.02 -20.29 19.66
CA GLY A 160 -2.21 -21.07 19.92
C GLY A 160 -3.53 -20.34 19.64
N GLY A 161 -3.50 -19.02 19.42
CA GLY A 161 -4.68 -18.23 19.08
C GLY A 161 -5.25 -18.59 17.71
N SER A 162 -6.58 -18.71 17.61
CA SER A 162 -7.28 -19.04 16.36
C SER A 162 -8.65 -18.38 16.21
N SER A 163 -8.89 -17.27 16.91
CA SER A 163 -10.14 -16.52 16.85
C SER A 163 -9.93 -15.06 17.29
N PRO A 164 -10.87 -14.14 16.97
CA PRO A 164 -10.78 -12.76 17.42
C PRO A 164 -10.73 -12.60 18.95
N THR A 165 -11.22 -13.56 19.73
CA THR A 165 -11.18 -13.50 21.20
C THR A 165 -9.86 -13.98 21.78
N THR A 166 -9.18 -14.91 21.11
CA THR A 166 -7.86 -15.43 21.53
C THR A 166 -6.70 -14.78 20.79
N LEU A 167 -6.99 -13.86 19.87
CA LEU A 167 -6.08 -13.40 18.82
C LEU A 167 -5.61 -14.59 17.97
N PHE A 168 -4.49 -14.43 17.25
CA PHE A 168 -4.08 -15.37 16.23
C PHE A 168 -2.59 -15.70 16.30
N ASP A 169 -2.28 -16.98 16.05
CA ASP A 169 -1.01 -17.37 15.45
C ASP A 169 -1.14 -17.47 13.92
N CYS A 170 -0.04 -17.80 13.23
CA CYS A 170 0.02 -17.83 11.77
C CYS A 170 -1.05 -18.73 11.15
N SER A 171 -1.14 -19.96 11.63
CA SER A 171 -2.11 -20.95 11.15
C SER A 171 -3.53 -20.73 11.67
N GLY A 172 -3.69 -20.09 12.83
CA GLY A 172 -4.98 -19.68 13.37
C GLY A 172 -5.62 -18.55 12.55
N LEU A 173 -4.82 -17.58 12.11
CA LEU A 173 -5.28 -16.50 11.23
C LEU A 173 -5.79 -17.05 9.89
N THR A 174 -5.00 -17.91 9.23
CA THR A 174 -5.38 -18.52 7.96
C THR A 174 -6.63 -19.39 8.13
N GLN A 175 -6.67 -20.25 9.15
CA GLN A 175 -7.84 -21.08 9.43
C GLN A 175 -9.12 -20.24 9.59
N TRP A 176 -9.06 -19.16 10.37
CA TRP A 176 -10.20 -18.29 10.60
C TRP A 176 -10.67 -17.59 9.32
N CYS A 177 -9.75 -16.93 8.61
CA CYS A 177 -10.10 -16.12 7.44
C CYS A 177 -10.63 -16.98 6.28
N TYR A 178 -10.03 -18.14 6.04
CA TYR A 178 -10.52 -19.08 5.03
C TYR A 178 -11.85 -19.72 5.46
N GLY A 179 -12.04 -20.01 6.75
CA GLY A 179 -13.32 -20.47 7.29
C GLY A 179 -14.46 -19.47 7.04
N LYS A 180 -14.19 -18.17 7.19
CA LYS A 180 -15.14 -17.08 6.85
C LYS A 180 -15.41 -16.96 5.35
N ALA A 181 -14.47 -17.40 4.52
CA ALA A 181 -14.66 -17.51 3.07
C ALA A 181 -15.30 -18.84 2.63
N GLY A 182 -15.64 -19.74 3.56
CA GLY A 182 -16.29 -21.03 3.27
C GLY A 182 -15.33 -22.21 3.06
N ILE A 183 -14.03 -22.03 3.31
CA ILE A 183 -12.99 -23.06 3.14
C ILE A 183 -12.52 -23.56 4.50
N SER A 184 -12.63 -24.87 4.74
CA SER A 184 -12.17 -25.49 5.98
C SER A 184 -10.69 -25.85 5.89
N LEU A 185 -9.88 -25.23 6.75
CA LEU A 185 -8.44 -25.52 6.86
C LEU A 185 -8.12 -26.22 8.19
N PRO A 186 -7.16 -27.17 8.19
CA PRO A 186 -6.61 -27.74 9.42
C PRO A 186 -5.95 -26.68 10.33
N ARG A 187 -5.75 -27.05 11.61
CA ARG A 187 -5.29 -26.08 12.63
C ARG A 187 -3.82 -25.68 12.51
N THR A 188 -2.92 -26.59 12.11
CA THR A 188 -1.47 -26.34 12.12
C THR A 188 -0.96 -25.97 10.73
N ALA A 189 0.11 -25.18 10.64
CA ALA A 189 0.73 -24.80 9.37
C ALA A 189 1.14 -26.02 8.55
N GLN A 190 1.71 -27.05 9.19
CA GLN A 190 2.04 -28.33 8.54
C GLN A 190 0.79 -29.02 7.97
N ALA A 191 -0.28 -29.16 8.74
CA ALA A 191 -1.49 -29.82 8.23
C ALA A 191 -2.18 -28.99 7.13
N GLN A 192 -2.09 -27.66 7.17
CA GLN A 192 -2.55 -26.80 6.07
C GLN A 192 -1.72 -27.02 4.81
N TYR A 193 -0.40 -27.11 4.93
CA TYR A 193 0.48 -27.47 3.82
C TYR A 193 0.09 -28.83 3.22
N ASP A 194 -0.07 -29.86 4.05
CA ASP A 194 -0.43 -31.22 3.61
C ASP A 194 -1.82 -31.28 2.93
N ALA A 195 -2.74 -30.36 3.29
CA ALA A 195 -4.09 -30.29 2.75
C ALA A 195 -4.20 -29.50 1.42
N THR A 196 -3.16 -28.78 1.02
CA THR A 196 -3.16 -27.93 -0.19
C THR A 196 -2.47 -28.60 -1.38
N GLN A 197 -2.79 -28.15 -2.59
CA GLN A 197 -2.02 -28.49 -3.79
C GLN A 197 -0.78 -27.60 -3.86
N HIS A 198 0.41 -28.20 -3.80
CA HIS A 198 1.67 -27.44 -3.85
C HIS A 198 1.96 -26.91 -5.25
N LEU A 199 2.50 -25.69 -5.31
CA LEU A 199 2.90 -25.02 -6.54
C LEU A 199 4.07 -24.05 -6.26
N PRO A 200 4.93 -23.79 -7.25
CA PRO A 200 5.96 -22.77 -7.11
C PRO A 200 5.33 -21.39 -6.96
N LEU A 201 5.98 -20.50 -6.21
CA LEU A 201 5.49 -19.13 -5.96
C LEU A 201 5.26 -18.35 -7.27
N SER A 202 6.02 -18.64 -8.33
CA SER A 202 5.86 -18.04 -9.66
C SER A 202 4.53 -18.35 -10.36
N GLN A 203 3.83 -19.41 -9.93
CA GLN A 203 2.49 -19.78 -10.43
C GLN A 203 1.37 -19.46 -9.42
N ALA A 204 1.76 -18.97 -8.24
CA ALA A 204 0.85 -18.66 -7.16
C ALA A 204 0.10 -17.37 -7.43
N LYS A 205 -1.12 -17.31 -6.92
CA LYS A 205 -2.05 -16.20 -7.07
C LYS A 205 -2.46 -15.70 -5.69
N ALA A 206 -3.02 -14.50 -5.66
CA ALA A 206 -3.59 -13.99 -4.43
C ALA A 206 -4.64 -14.96 -3.87
N GLY A 207 -4.61 -15.23 -2.58
CA GLY A 207 -5.45 -16.24 -1.93
C GLY A 207 -4.93 -17.68 -1.98
N ASP A 208 -3.76 -17.94 -2.56
CA ASP A 208 -2.98 -19.12 -2.23
C ASP A 208 -2.28 -18.92 -0.86
N LEU A 209 -1.93 -20.00 -0.17
CA LEU A 209 -1.09 -19.96 1.02
C LEU A 209 0.40 -19.95 0.62
N VAL A 210 1.25 -19.32 1.43
CA VAL A 210 2.71 -19.38 1.31
C VAL A 210 3.29 -19.95 2.60
N PHE A 211 4.23 -20.89 2.47
CA PHE A 211 4.74 -21.69 3.58
C PHE A 211 6.25 -21.51 3.77
N PHE A 212 6.69 -21.61 5.02
CA PHE A 212 8.09 -21.42 5.39
C PHE A 212 8.55 -22.48 6.39
N HIS A 213 9.84 -22.78 6.37
CA HIS A 213 10.51 -23.71 7.27
C HIS A 213 11.46 -22.99 8.22
N SER A 214 11.78 -23.62 9.35
CA SER A 214 12.85 -23.20 10.26
C SER A 214 12.76 -21.75 10.78
N THR A 215 11.59 -21.15 10.82
CA THR A 215 11.38 -19.78 11.35
C THR A 215 11.45 -19.73 12.88
N TYR A 216 11.23 -20.88 13.53
CA TYR A 216 11.47 -21.14 14.96
C TYR A 216 11.74 -22.63 15.17
N ASN A 217 12.18 -23.02 16.36
CA ASN A 217 12.41 -24.42 16.70
C ASN A 217 11.07 -25.17 16.82
N ALA A 218 10.81 -26.06 15.87
CA ALA A 218 9.59 -26.86 15.80
C ALA A 218 9.93 -28.30 15.41
N GLY A 219 9.07 -29.26 15.78
CA GLY A 219 9.19 -30.66 15.38
C GLY A 219 8.68 -30.97 13.96
N SER A 220 8.23 -29.96 13.21
CA SER A 220 7.68 -30.08 11.86
C SER A 220 8.54 -29.34 10.83
N TYR A 221 8.45 -29.76 9.58
CA TYR A 221 9.14 -29.10 8.46
C TYR A 221 8.59 -27.70 8.21
N VAL A 222 7.26 -27.58 8.11
CA VAL A 222 6.58 -26.30 7.97
C VAL A 222 6.44 -25.68 9.35
N THR A 223 7.00 -24.48 9.52
CA THR A 223 6.97 -23.73 10.77
C THR A 223 6.07 -22.51 10.68
N HIS A 224 5.89 -21.91 9.50
CA HIS A 224 5.07 -20.71 9.33
C HIS A 224 4.23 -20.73 8.05
N VAL A 225 3.11 -20.01 8.07
CA VAL A 225 2.19 -19.87 6.94
C VAL A 225 1.66 -18.44 6.83
N GLY A 226 1.49 -17.95 5.61
CA GLY A 226 0.86 -16.68 5.29
C GLY A 226 -0.14 -16.78 4.14
N ILE A 227 -0.91 -15.71 3.94
CA ILE A 227 -1.86 -15.53 2.84
C ILE A 227 -1.13 -14.76 1.74
N LEU A 228 -0.95 -15.36 0.56
CA LEU A 228 -0.29 -14.67 -0.55
C LEU A 228 -1.21 -13.56 -1.08
N VAL A 229 -0.68 -12.35 -1.25
CA VAL A 229 -1.43 -11.21 -1.82
C VAL A 229 -0.88 -10.77 -3.18
N SER A 230 0.43 -10.95 -3.41
CA SER A 230 1.10 -10.72 -4.68
C SER A 230 2.36 -11.62 -4.76
N PRO A 231 3.05 -11.71 -5.91
CA PRO A 231 4.29 -12.49 -6.01
C PRO A 231 5.39 -12.09 -5.01
N THR A 232 5.35 -10.86 -4.51
CA THR A 232 6.37 -10.31 -3.59
C THR A 232 5.82 -10.02 -2.20
N GLN A 233 4.54 -10.29 -1.92
CA GLN A 233 3.94 -9.88 -0.66
C GLN A 233 2.96 -10.93 -0.13
N MET A 234 3.01 -11.13 1.18
CA MET A 234 2.01 -11.90 1.92
C MET A 234 1.37 -11.04 3.01
N TYR A 235 0.21 -11.48 3.50
CA TYR A 235 -0.39 -11.05 4.75
C TYR A 235 -0.35 -12.22 5.74
N HIS A 236 0.17 -12.02 6.94
CA HIS A 236 0.34 -13.09 7.91
C HIS A 236 0.17 -12.59 9.34
N ALA A 237 -0.04 -13.53 10.27
CA ALA A 237 0.17 -13.23 11.68
C ALA A 237 1.68 -13.24 11.96
N GLY A 238 2.32 -12.12 11.65
CA GLY A 238 3.59 -11.73 12.25
C GLY A 238 3.34 -11.11 13.62
N ASP A 239 4.32 -10.40 14.15
CA ASP A 239 4.13 -9.56 15.34
C ASP A 239 4.59 -8.12 15.05
N PRO A 240 3.66 -7.22 14.67
CA PRO A 240 2.21 -7.40 14.60
C PRO A 240 1.70 -8.16 13.36
N ILE A 241 0.42 -8.55 13.36
CA ILE A 241 -0.29 -9.08 12.19
C ILE A 241 -0.30 -8.03 11.07
N GLY A 242 0.11 -8.41 9.86
CA GLY A 242 0.17 -7.48 8.75
C GLY A 242 0.83 -8.03 7.49
N TYR A 243 1.22 -7.11 6.61
CA TYR A 243 1.90 -7.42 5.36
C TYR A 243 3.40 -7.65 5.59
N ALA A 244 3.98 -8.55 4.82
CA ALA A 244 5.42 -8.77 4.76
C ALA A 244 5.90 -8.89 3.31
N ASP A 245 7.07 -8.31 3.03
CA ASP A 245 7.75 -8.38 1.74
C ASP A 245 8.53 -9.70 1.63
N LEU A 246 8.06 -10.57 0.75
CA LEU A 246 8.67 -11.87 0.47
C LEU A 246 10.03 -11.76 -0.21
N SER A 247 10.38 -10.61 -0.79
CA SER A 247 11.70 -10.39 -1.40
C SER A 247 12.83 -10.19 -0.38
N SER A 248 12.50 -10.07 0.91
CA SER A 248 13.51 -9.93 1.97
C SER A 248 14.38 -11.19 2.07
N SER A 249 15.66 -11.00 2.40
CA SER A 249 16.62 -12.11 2.55
C SER A 249 16.15 -13.16 3.56
N TYR A 250 15.51 -12.72 4.65
CA TYR A 250 14.93 -13.62 5.65
C TYR A 250 13.84 -14.51 5.04
N TRP A 251 12.83 -13.93 4.39
CA TRP A 251 11.73 -14.73 3.84
C TRP A 251 12.17 -15.63 2.69
N GLN A 252 13.12 -15.18 1.86
CA GLN A 252 13.71 -16.02 0.81
C GLN A 252 14.46 -17.23 1.37
N GLN A 253 15.21 -17.08 2.47
CA GLN A 253 15.95 -18.19 3.10
C GLN A 253 15.04 -19.24 3.74
N HIS A 254 13.83 -18.86 4.11
CA HIS A 254 12.86 -19.73 4.79
C HIS A 254 11.75 -20.24 3.88
N LEU A 255 11.67 -19.78 2.63
CA LEU A 255 10.57 -20.08 1.70
C LEU A 255 10.55 -21.56 1.30
N ILE A 256 9.42 -22.24 1.53
CA ILE A 256 9.16 -23.58 1.00
C ILE A 256 8.52 -23.48 -0.39
N GLY A 257 7.45 -22.68 -0.49
CA GLY A 257 6.63 -22.57 -1.69
C GLY A 257 5.21 -22.13 -1.38
N ALA A 258 4.31 -22.27 -2.36
CA ALA A 258 2.91 -21.94 -2.22
C ALA A 258 2.02 -23.20 -2.22
N GLY A 259 0.81 -23.07 -1.67
CA GLY A 259 -0.21 -24.10 -1.68
C GLY A 259 -1.59 -23.54 -1.97
N ARG A 260 -2.26 -24.12 -2.96
CA ARG A 260 -3.62 -23.76 -3.36
C ARG A 260 -4.63 -24.59 -2.59
N VAL A 261 -5.61 -23.91 -1.98
CA VAL A 261 -6.73 -24.56 -1.31
C VAL A 261 -7.65 -25.25 -2.32
N LYS A 262 -8.29 -26.34 -1.90
CA LYS A 262 -9.23 -27.11 -2.72
C LYS A 262 -10.62 -26.48 -2.74
#